data_AF-A0A382LB33-F1
#
_entry.id   AF-A0A382LB33-F1
#
_cell.length_a   1.000
_cell.length_b   1.000
_cell.length_c   1.000
_cell.angle_alpha   90.00
_cell.angle_beta   90.00
_cell.angle_gamma   90.00
#
_symmetry.space_group_name_H-M   'P 1'
#
loop_
_entity.id
_entity.type
_entity.pdbx_description
1 polymer ?
#
loop_
_entity_poly.entity_id
_entity_poly.type
_entity_poly.pdbx_seq_one_letter_code
_entity_poly.pdbx_strand_id
1 'polypeptide(L)'
;MKNFLKLIVLIVTLASFNKHAFSCDSLNVTIGDDFSKVTDILDFIDDYEAENYEEGTTAEYEAHTAIYCPDSGLDNTIIKVFIYQSKIAGIRLETEDPNIEENKIYEYASSVYGAIDDEVKKKNWTGYKMISSGGRIILYQKIKEIDGIYESLDISTEELIDYTVGEFVIRMGE
;
A
#
# COMPACT_ATOMS: atom_id res chain seq x y z
N MET A 1 -13.87 6.32 45.29
CA MET A 1 -14.25 5.70 43.99
C MET A 1 -14.45 6.70 42.86
N LYS A 2 -15.11 7.85 43.07
CA LYS A 2 -15.42 8.84 42.01
C LYS A 2 -14.17 9.40 41.29
N ASN A 3 -13.07 9.60 42.01
CA ASN A 3 -11.81 10.10 41.43
C ASN A 3 -10.99 9.02 40.69
N PHE A 4 -11.16 7.74 41.07
CA PHE A 4 -10.49 6.61 40.42
C PHE A 4 -11.18 6.26 39.10
N LEU A 5 -12.51 6.34 39.06
CA LEU A 5 -13.31 6.19 37.83
C LEU A 5 -12.95 7.28 36.80
N LYS A 6 -12.77 8.53 37.24
CA LYS A 6 -12.31 9.63 36.37
C LYS A 6 -10.92 9.40 35.80
N LEU A 7 -9.99 8.83 36.58
CA LEU A 7 -8.63 8.51 36.13
C LEU A 7 -8.64 7.39 35.08
N ILE A 8 -9.47 6.35 35.28
CA ILE A 8 -9.63 5.25 34.31
C ILE A 8 -10.26 5.76 33.02
N VAL A 9 -11.28 6.63 33.08
CA VAL A 9 -11.89 7.25 31.90
C VAL A 9 -10.86 8.08 31.12
N LEU A 10 -10.01 8.85 31.80
CA LEU A 10 -8.95 9.63 31.16
C LEU A 10 -7.90 8.73 30.46
N ILE A 11 -7.46 7.66 31.13
CA ILE A 11 -6.47 6.71 30.58
C ILE A 11 -7.06 5.93 29.39
N VAL A 12 -8.33 5.52 29.45
CA VAL A 12 -9.02 4.85 28.34
C VAL A 12 -9.15 5.80 27.15
N THR A 13 -9.49 7.09 27.36
CA THR A 13 -9.53 8.06 26.27
C THR A 13 -8.14 8.29 25.64
N LEU A 14 -7.06 8.42 26.43
CA LEU A 14 -5.71 8.57 25.86
C LEU A 14 -5.20 7.31 25.14
N ALA A 15 -5.61 6.11 25.57
CA ALA A 15 -5.26 4.87 24.90
C ALA A 15 -6.01 4.67 23.57
N SER A 16 -7.20 5.28 23.42
CA SER A 16 -7.98 5.22 22.19
C SER A 16 -7.48 6.15 21.07
N PHE A 17 -6.70 7.19 21.38
CA PHE A 17 -6.22 8.16 20.38
C PHE A 17 -4.92 7.77 19.66
N ASN A 18 -4.35 6.59 19.89
CA ASN A 18 -2.98 6.27 19.46
C ASN A 18 -2.83 5.07 18.50
N LYS A 19 -3.88 4.57 17.84
CA LYS A 19 -3.75 3.35 17.01
C LYS A 19 -4.33 3.37 15.59
N HIS A 20 -5.01 4.42 15.15
CA HIS A 20 -5.78 4.37 13.89
C HIS A 20 -5.50 5.48 12.87
N ALA A 21 -4.55 6.38 13.11
CA ALA A 21 -4.31 7.50 12.19
C ALA A 21 -3.74 7.08 10.82
N PHE A 22 -3.46 5.79 10.59
CA PHE A 22 -2.85 5.29 9.35
C PHE A 22 -3.35 3.88 8.95
N SER A 23 -4.43 3.34 9.56
CA SER A 23 -4.92 2.01 9.16
C SER A 23 -5.81 2.11 7.93
N CYS A 24 -5.42 1.51 6.81
CA CYS A 24 -6.24 1.38 5.62
C CYS A 24 -6.56 -0.08 5.33
N ASP A 25 -7.85 -0.44 5.31
CA ASP A 25 -8.30 -1.82 5.07
C ASP A 25 -7.98 -2.29 3.65
N SER A 26 -8.05 -1.39 2.66
CA SER A 26 -7.68 -1.64 1.26
C SER A 26 -6.19 -1.99 1.06
N LEU A 27 -5.34 -1.71 2.05
CA LEU A 27 -3.92 -2.10 2.07
C LEU A 27 -3.64 -3.30 2.98
N ASN A 28 -4.66 -3.81 3.68
CA ASN A 28 -4.57 -4.97 4.58
C ASN A 28 -5.15 -6.24 3.94
N VAL A 29 -4.99 -6.41 2.63
CA VAL A 29 -5.40 -7.62 1.93
C VAL A 29 -4.41 -8.76 2.14
N THR A 30 -4.88 -9.99 1.95
CA THR A 30 -4.01 -11.17 1.96
C THR A 30 -3.52 -11.44 0.55
N ILE A 31 -2.21 -11.30 0.33
CA ILE A 31 -1.58 -11.66 -0.96
C ILE A 31 -1.74 -13.17 -1.19
N GLY A 32 -2.11 -13.54 -2.41
CA GLY A 32 -2.39 -14.91 -2.84
C GLY A 32 -3.83 -15.37 -2.64
N ASP A 33 -4.66 -14.60 -1.93
CA ASP A 33 -6.09 -14.85 -1.87
C ASP A 33 -6.78 -14.49 -3.20
N ASP A 34 -7.93 -15.13 -3.42
CA ASP A 34 -8.80 -14.82 -4.56
C ASP A 34 -9.29 -13.36 -4.49
N PHE A 35 -9.20 -12.65 -5.62
CA PHE A 35 -9.54 -11.23 -5.71
C PHE A 35 -11.01 -10.95 -5.32
N SER A 36 -11.92 -11.90 -5.56
CA SER A 36 -13.35 -11.75 -5.24
C SER A 36 -13.63 -11.56 -3.74
N LYS A 37 -12.65 -11.85 -2.87
CA LYS A 37 -12.76 -11.64 -1.42
C LYS A 37 -12.64 -10.17 -1.01
N VAL A 38 -12.14 -9.30 -1.88
CA VAL A 38 -11.81 -7.90 -1.54
C VAL A 38 -12.52 -6.88 -2.43
N THR A 39 -13.38 -7.30 -3.36
CA THR A 39 -14.12 -6.39 -4.26
C THR A 39 -15.06 -5.45 -3.51
N ASP A 40 -15.52 -5.81 -2.30
CA ASP A 40 -16.32 -4.91 -1.45
C ASP A 40 -15.53 -3.69 -0.95
N ILE A 41 -14.19 -3.77 -0.86
CA ILE A 41 -13.30 -2.70 -0.37
C ILE A 41 -12.35 -2.15 -1.44
N LEU A 42 -12.32 -2.80 -2.60
CA LEU A 42 -11.53 -2.47 -3.79
C LEU A 42 -12.47 -2.69 -4.99
N ASP A 43 -13.53 -1.91 -5.11
CA ASP A 43 -14.55 -2.12 -6.16
C ASP A 43 -14.00 -1.87 -7.58
N PHE A 44 -12.94 -1.05 -7.72
CA PHE A 44 -12.25 -0.84 -9.00
C PHE A 44 -11.58 -2.07 -9.63
N ILE A 45 -11.59 -3.23 -8.95
CA ILE A 45 -11.11 -4.50 -9.52
C ILE A 45 -12.25 -5.49 -9.82
N ASP A 46 -13.52 -5.09 -9.67
CA ASP A 46 -14.67 -5.98 -9.78
C ASP A 46 -14.93 -6.51 -11.20
N ASP A 47 -14.42 -5.81 -12.21
CA ASP A 47 -14.56 -6.13 -13.63
C ASP A 47 -13.52 -7.16 -14.12
N TYR A 48 -12.66 -7.66 -13.23
CA TYR A 48 -11.69 -8.69 -13.58
C TYR A 48 -12.39 -9.98 -14.01
N GLU A 49 -12.11 -10.39 -15.24
CA GLU A 49 -12.56 -11.65 -15.81
C GLU A 49 -11.35 -12.46 -16.29
N ALA A 50 -11.08 -13.59 -15.65
CA ALA A 50 -9.91 -14.42 -15.97
C ALA A 50 -9.84 -14.87 -17.43
N GLU A 51 -10.99 -15.00 -18.11
CA GLU A 51 -11.11 -15.40 -19.51
C GLU A 51 -10.54 -14.35 -20.49
N ASN A 52 -10.38 -13.09 -20.04
CA ASN A 52 -9.86 -11.99 -20.85
C ASN A 52 -8.32 -11.95 -20.91
N TYR A 53 -7.62 -12.84 -20.19
CA TYR A 53 -6.17 -12.81 -20.05
C TYR A 53 -5.51 -14.11 -20.49
N GLU A 54 -4.38 -13.99 -21.20
CA GLU A 54 -3.54 -15.14 -21.55
C GLU A 54 -2.84 -15.71 -20.31
N GLU A 55 -2.42 -16.98 -20.39
CA GLU A 55 -1.62 -17.58 -19.33
C GLU A 55 -0.30 -16.82 -19.14
N GLY A 56 0.01 -16.46 -17.90
CA GLY A 56 1.20 -15.66 -17.59
C GLY A 56 0.92 -14.16 -17.46
N THR A 57 -0.23 -13.68 -17.94
CA THR A 57 -0.61 -12.27 -17.83
C THR A 57 -1.08 -11.92 -16.42
N THR A 58 -0.68 -10.74 -15.96
CA THR A 58 -1.16 -10.09 -14.74
C THR A 58 -1.91 -8.82 -15.10
N ALA A 59 -3.10 -8.64 -14.56
CA ALA A 59 -3.84 -7.39 -14.68
C ALA A 59 -3.41 -6.42 -13.58
N GLU A 60 -3.04 -5.19 -13.95
CA GLU A 60 -2.76 -4.08 -13.04
C GLU A 60 -3.95 -3.12 -13.07
N TYR A 61 -4.62 -2.99 -11.95
CA TYR A 61 -5.68 -2.02 -11.73
C TYR A 61 -5.16 -0.89 -10.88
N GLU A 62 -5.58 0.35 -11.14
CA GLU A 62 -5.18 1.50 -10.35
C GLU A 62 -6.35 2.41 -9.98
N ALA A 63 -6.21 3.08 -8.84
CA ALA A 63 -7.12 4.13 -8.42
C ALA A 63 -6.44 5.12 -7.47
N HIS A 64 -7.02 6.31 -7.32
CA HIS A 64 -6.53 7.27 -6.33
C HIS A 64 -6.70 6.72 -4.91
N THR A 65 -5.61 6.65 -4.14
CA THR A 65 -5.62 6.09 -2.79
C THR A 65 -6.53 6.85 -1.85
N ALA A 66 -6.74 8.16 -2.06
CA ALA A 66 -7.63 8.99 -1.25
C ALA A 66 -9.08 8.46 -1.17
N ILE A 67 -9.53 7.73 -2.20
CA ILE A 67 -10.88 7.14 -2.26
C ILE A 67 -10.98 5.93 -1.31
N TYR A 68 -9.94 5.11 -1.26
CA TYR A 68 -9.93 3.81 -0.56
C TYR A 68 -9.28 3.86 0.83
N CYS A 69 -8.40 4.83 1.05
CA CYS A 69 -7.69 5.04 2.30
C CYS A 69 -7.85 6.49 2.80
N PRO A 70 -9.08 6.97 3.06
CA PRO A 70 -9.28 8.31 3.58
C PRO A 70 -8.57 8.47 4.94
N ASP A 71 -8.07 9.67 5.21
CA ASP A 71 -7.36 10.04 6.44
C ASP A 71 -6.05 9.26 6.71
N SER A 72 -5.54 8.49 5.73
CA SER A 72 -4.28 7.75 5.85
C SER A 72 -3.03 8.58 5.58
N GLY A 73 -3.18 9.85 5.17
CA GLY A 73 -2.07 10.71 4.73
C GLY A 73 -1.48 10.30 3.37
N LEU A 74 -2.21 9.49 2.60
CA LEU A 74 -1.83 8.99 1.27
C LEU A 74 -2.61 9.71 0.15
N ASP A 75 -3.06 10.95 0.37
CA ASP A 75 -3.94 11.67 -0.55
C ASP A 75 -3.31 11.91 -1.93
N ASN A 76 -1.99 12.10 -1.98
CA ASN A 76 -1.19 12.28 -3.20
C ASN A 76 -0.54 10.95 -3.66
N THR A 77 -1.30 9.86 -3.64
CA THR A 77 -0.80 8.55 -4.08
C THR A 77 -1.86 7.78 -4.84
N ILE A 78 -1.38 6.82 -5.63
CA ILE A 78 -2.19 5.84 -6.35
C ILE A 78 -1.99 4.48 -5.67
N ILE A 79 -3.08 3.72 -5.54
CA ILE A 79 -3.08 2.32 -5.15
C ILE A 79 -3.20 1.48 -6.42
N LYS A 80 -2.29 0.53 -6.58
CA LYS A 80 -2.27 -0.43 -7.67
C LYS A 80 -2.45 -1.84 -7.12
N VAL A 81 -3.31 -2.63 -7.76
CA VAL A 81 -3.58 -4.03 -7.42
C VAL A 81 -3.22 -4.89 -8.60
N PHE A 82 -2.41 -5.92 -8.36
CA PHE A 82 -1.97 -6.87 -9.37
C PHE A 82 -2.74 -8.18 -9.21
N ILE A 83 -3.44 -8.62 -10.26
CA ILE A 83 -4.23 -9.86 -10.26
C ILE A 83 -3.62 -10.85 -11.25
N TYR A 84 -3.12 -11.97 -10.72
CA TYR A 84 -2.54 -13.07 -11.48
C TYR A 84 -3.32 -14.36 -11.19
N GLN A 85 -3.88 -14.99 -12.23
CA GLN A 85 -4.68 -16.22 -12.09
C GLN A 85 -5.78 -16.12 -11.00
N SER A 86 -6.58 -15.04 -11.06
CA SER A 86 -7.63 -14.72 -10.06
C SER A 86 -7.14 -14.49 -8.62
N LYS A 87 -5.82 -14.41 -8.39
CA LYS A 87 -5.24 -14.13 -7.08
C LYS A 87 -4.63 -12.75 -7.04
N ILE A 88 -4.68 -12.12 -5.86
CA ILE A 88 -3.94 -10.89 -5.60
C ILE A 88 -2.44 -11.22 -5.57
N ALA A 89 -1.71 -10.86 -6.61
CA ALA A 89 -0.26 -11.02 -6.70
C ALA A 89 0.48 -9.98 -5.88
N GLY A 90 -0.07 -8.78 -5.74
CA GLY A 90 0.53 -7.71 -4.96
C GLY A 90 -0.30 -6.45 -4.89
N ILE A 91 0.14 -5.55 -4.03
CA ILE A 91 -0.31 -4.16 -3.97
C ILE A 91 0.90 -3.24 -4.10
N ARG A 92 0.78 -2.15 -4.86
CA ARG A 92 1.75 -1.05 -4.86
C ARG A 92 1.06 0.26 -4.48
N LEU A 93 1.66 0.99 -3.55
CA LEU A 93 1.43 2.43 -3.42
C LEU A 93 2.49 3.17 -4.23
N GLU A 94 2.11 4.24 -4.92
CA GLU A 94 3.00 5.06 -5.71
C GLU A 94 2.64 6.54 -5.55
N THR A 95 3.63 7.42 -5.44
CA THR A 95 3.41 8.87 -5.47
C THR A 95 2.73 9.28 -6.77
N GLU A 96 1.68 10.09 -6.69
CA GLU A 96 1.00 10.62 -7.88
C GLU A 96 1.75 11.82 -8.47
N ASP A 97 1.99 12.86 -7.67
CA ASP A 97 2.82 14.01 -8.06
C ASP A 97 3.99 14.21 -7.07
N PRO A 98 5.25 14.05 -7.49
CA PRO A 98 6.42 14.14 -6.61
C PRO A 98 6.72 15.57 -6.12
N ASN A 99 5.95 16.58 -6.58
CA ASN A 99 6.14 17.99 -6.23
C ASN A 99 5.14 18.50 -5.17
N ILE A 100 4.16 17.69 -4.76
CA ILE A 100 3.14 18.10 -3.77
C ILE A 100 3.59 17.77 -2.35
N GLU A 101 3.85 16.50 -2.04
CA GLU A 101 4.28 16.05 -0.71
C GLU A 101 5.39 15.00 -0.79
N GLU A 102 6.42 15.13 0.06
CA GLU A 102 7.51 14.17 0.18
C GLU A 102 7.33 13.32 1.46
N ASN A 103 7.75 12.06 1.42
CA ASN A 103 7.80 11.08 2.53
C ASN A 103 6.46 10.51 3.00
N LYS A 104 5.37 10.66 2.25
CA LYS A 104 4.05 10.16 2.68
C LYS A 104 3.95 8.65 2.74
N ILE A 105 4.47 7.98 1.72
CA ILE A 105 4.52 6.51 1.69
C ILE A 105 5.49 5.99 2.77
N TYR A 106 6.61 6.68 3.02
CA TYR A 106 7.49 6.37 4.15
C TYR A 106 6.80 6.49 5.51
N GLU A 107 6.06 7.58 5.74
CA GLU A 107 5.33 7.84 7.00
C GLU A 107 4.32 6.72 7.25
N TYR A 108 3.53 6.38 6.23
CA TYR A 108 2.60 5.26 6.27
C TYR A 108 3.32 3.94 6.56
N ALA A 109 4.30 3.56 5.73
CA ALA A 109 5.00 2.28 5.85
C ALA A 109 5.71 2.12 7.21
N SER A 110 6.33 3.19 7.70
CA SER A 110 6.97 3.21 9.02
C SER A 110 5.98 3.03 10.17
N SER A 111 4.77 3.56 10.02
CA SER A 111 3.70 3.43 11.02
C SER A 111 3.10 2.01 11.07
N VAL A 112 3.00 1.35 9.91
CA VAL A 112 2.34 0.03 9.78
C VAL A 112 3.32 -1.13 9.96
N TYR A 113 4.50 -1.07 9.34
CA TYR A 113 5.46 -2.17 9.29
C TYR A 113 6.67 -1.98 10.23
N GLY A 114 6.73 -0.85 10.92
CA GLY A 114 7.81 -0.49 11.84
C GLY A 114 8.83 0.44 11.20
N ALA A 115 9.66 1.06 12.04
CA ALA A 115 10.56 2.13 11.63
C ALA A 115 11.51 1.70 10.49
N ILE A 116 11.42 2.41 9.37
CA ILE A 116 12.38 2.35 8.27
C ILE A 116 13.53 3.32 8.60
N ASP A 117 14.75 2.98 8.19
CA ASP A 117 15.96 3.78 8.40
C ASP A 117 15.75 5.27 8.07
N ASP A 118 16.13 6.14 9.00
CA ASP A 118 15.96 7.59 8.88
C ASP A 118 16.66 8.20 7.65
N GLU A 119 17.66 7.52 7.10
CA GLU A 119 18.37 8.01 5.93
C GLU A 119 17.47 8.20 4.70
N VAL A 120 16.37 7.44 4.60
CA VAL A 120 15.47 7.50 3.44
C VAL A 120 14.68 8.81 3.38
N LYS A 121 14.55 9.51 4.51
CA LYS A 121 13.91 10.84 4.59
C LYS A 121 14.73 11.96 3.97
N LYS A 122 16.01 11.73 3.65
CA LYS A 122 16.85 12.75 3.04
C LYS A 122 16.28 13.10 1.66
N LYS A 123 16.14 14.40 1.37
CA LYS A 123 15.51 14.94 0.16
C LYS A 123 15.98 14.30 -1.16
N ASN A 124 17.27 13.98 -1.28
CA ASN A 124 17.85 13.43 -2.50
C ASN A 124 18.22 11.94 -2.37
N TRP A 125 17.71 11.25 -1.36
CA TRP A 125 17.95 9.82 -1.23
C TRP A 125 17.14 9.06 -2.28
N THR A 126 17.81 8.14 -2.96
CA THR A 126 17.22 7.19 -3.88
C THR A 126 17.76 5.80 -3.55
N GLY A 127 17.00 4.77 -3.88
CA GLY A 127 17.30 3.40 -3.55
C GLY A 127 16.12 2.71 -2.89
N TYR A 128 16.36 1.59 -2.23
CA TYR A 128 15.30 0.77 -1.65
C TYR A 128 15.68 0.22 -0.27
N LYS A 129 14.66 -0.14 0.49
CA LYS A 129 14.74 -0.85 1.77
C LYS A 129 13.71 -1.97 1.78
N MET A 130 14.15 -3.17 2.11
CA MET A 130 13.25 -4.31 2.35
C MET A 130 12.88 -4.37 3.83
N ILE A 131 11.59 -4.48 4.10
CA ILE A 131 10.99 -4.57 5.45
C ILE A 131 10.39 -5.98 5.55
N SER A 132 11.22 -6.99 5.76
CA SER A 132 10.70 -8.36 5.86
C SER A 132 9.79 -8.50 7.08
N SER A 133 8.53 -8.89 6.86
CA SER A 133 7.55 -9.11 7.93
C SER A 133 6.62 -10.27 7.59
N GLY A 134 6.62 -11.32 8.41
CA GLY A 134 5.60 -12.37 8.38
C GLY A 134 5.44 -13.14 7.06
N GLY A 135 6.51 -13.33 6.28
CA GLY A 135 6.46 -14.02 4.97
C GLY A 135 6.00 -13.13 3.81
N ARG A 136 5.81 -11.83 4.05
CA ARG A 136 5.58 -10.83 3.01
C ARG A 136 6.91 -10.19 2.59
N ILE A 137 7.03 -9.92 1.30
CA ILE A 137 8.02 -8.98 0.79
C ILE A 137 7.38 -7.61 0.85
N ILE A 138 8.01 -6.71 1.59
CA ILE A 138 7.63 -5.29 1.64
C ILE A 138 8.85 -4.50 1.19
N LEU A 139 8.76 -3.89 0.03
CA LEU A 139 9.85 -3.11 -0.57
C LEU A 139 9.43 -1.65 -0.60
N TYR A 140 10.08 -0.84 0.23
CA TYR A 140 9.99 0.61 0.14
C TYR A 140 11.11 1.13 -0.76
N GLN A 141 10.81 2.04 -1.67
CA GLN A 141 11.81 2.63 -2.55
C GLN A 141 11.57 4.10 -2.89
N LYS A 142 12.65 4.77 -3.28
CA LYS A 142 12.64 6.09 -3.91
C LYS A 142 13.38 6.05 -5.23
N ILE A 143 12.68 6.44 -6.29
CA ILE A 143 13.22 6.48 -7.65
C ILE A 143 13.21 7.93 -8.13
N LYS A 144 14.32 8.35 -8.75
CA LYS A 144 14.43 9.67 -9.35
C LYS A 144 14.04 9.59 -10.82
N GLU A 145 13.00 10.32 -11.17
CA GLU A 145 12.53 10.53 -12.53
C GLU A 145 12.86 11.96 -13.00
N ILE A 146 12.40 12.32 -14.20
CA ILE A 146 12.69 13.61 -14.83
C ILE A 146 12.11 14.81 -14.06
N ASP A 147 10.98 14.60 -13.42
CA ASP A 147 10.08 15.56 -12.79
C ASP A 147 10.10 15.51 -11.26
N GLY A 148 10.76 14.52 -10.66
CA GLY A 148 10.90 14.46 -9.20
C GLY A 148 11.43 13.14 -8.67
N ILE A 149 11.34 12.96 -7.36
CA ILE A 149 11.62 11.69 -6.69
C ILE A 149 10.29 11.09 -6.26
N TYR A 150 9.96 9.94 -6.82
CA TYR A 150 8.77 9.17 -6.49
C TYR A 150 9.05 8.20 -5.36
N GLU A 151 8.09 8.04 -4.46
CA GLU A 151 8.07 6.94 -3.51
C GLU A 151 7.19 5.82 -4.01
N SER A 152 7.56 4.60 -3.68
CA SER A 152 6.64 3.48 -3.77
C SER A 152 6.85 2.46 -2.66
N LEU A 153 5.78 1.72 -2.40
CA LEU A 153 5.74 0.62 -1.45
C LEU A 153 5.08 -0.58 -2.12
N ASP A 154 5.88 -1.60 -2.39
CA ASP A 154 5.42 -2.87 -2.95
C ASP A 154 5.18 -3.89 -1.83
N ILE A 155 4.03 -4.53 -1.86
CA ILE A 155 3.61 -5.57 -0.92
C ILE A 155 3.26 -6.82 -1.70
N SER A 156 4.03 -7.89 -1.51
CA SER A 156 3.79 -9.19 -2.15
C SER A 156 4.33 -10.35 -1.28
N THR A 157 4.52 -11.52 -1.88
CA THR A 157 5.18 -12.70 -1.31
C THR A 157 6.33 -13.13 -2.22
N GLU A 158 7.25 -13.96 -1.71
CA GLU A 158 8.33 -14.53 -2.52
C GLU A 158 7.83 -15.31 -3.75
N GLU A 159 6.65 -15.92 -3.67
CA GLU A 159 6.06 -16.68 -4.77
C GLU A 159 5.45 -15.78 -5.86
N LEU A 160 4.96 -14.60 -5.49
CA LEU A 160 4.10 -13.78 -6.36
C LEU A 160 4.72 -12.46 -6.81
N ILE A 161 5.83 -12.03 -6.21
CA ILE A 161 6.47 -10.72 -6.50
C ILE A 161 6.89 -10.60 -7.96
N ASP A 162 7.32 -11.70 -8.59
CA ASP A 162 7.76 -11.68 -9.99
C ASP A 162 6.60 -11.41 -10.97
N TYR A 163 5.35 -11.54 -10.53
CA TYR A 163 4.17 -11.22 -11.34
C TYR A 163 3.72 -9.75 -11.19
N THR A 164 4.34 -8.95 -10.32
CA THR A 164 3.98 -7.52 -10.12
C THR A 164 4.88 -6.56 -10.91
N VAL A 165 5.71 -7.09 -11.81
CA VAL A 165 6.67 -6.34 -12.62
C VAL A 165 6.95 -7.07 -13.93
N GLY A 166 7.19 -6.32 -15.01
CA GLY A 166 7.62 -6.87 -16.29
C GLY A 166 6.59 -6.72 -17.41
N GLU A 167 6.89 -7.30 -18.56
CA GLU A 167 6.12 -7.13 -19.80
C GLU A 167 4.76 -7.82 -19.82
N PHE A 168 4.54 -8.77 -18.90
CA PHE A 168 3.28 -9.50 -18.76
C PHE A 168 2.27 -8.81 -17.84
N VAL A 169 2.61 -7.63 -17.31
CA VAL A 169 1.68 -6.80 -16.54
C VAL A 169 0.96 -5.85 -17.50
N ILE A 170 -0.36 -5.99 -17.60
CA ILE A 170 -1.22 -5.16 -18.46
C ILE A 170 -2.01 -4.20 -17.58
N ARG A 171 -1.87 -2.90 -17.82
CA ARG A 171 -2.64 -1.87 -17.14
C ARG A 171 -4.07 -1.85 -17.64
N MET A 172 -5.01 -1.86 -16.70
CA MET A 172 -6.44 -1.78 -16.91
C MET A 172 -6.89 -0.35 -16.59
N GLY A 173 -7.69 0.26 -17.46
CA GLY A 173 -8.32 1.56 -17.16
C GLY A 173 -7.72 2.82 -17.80
N GLU A 174 -7.25 2.74 -19.05
CA GLU A 174 -7.30 3.92 -19.96
C GLU A 174 -8.52 3.85 -20.88
#